data_AF-M7WKP8-F1
#
_entry.id   AF-M7WKP8-F1
#
_cell.length_a   1.000
_cell.length_b   1.000
_cell.length_c   1.000
_cell.angle_alpha   90.00
_cell.angle_beta   90.00
_cell.angle_gamma   90.00
#
_symmetry.space_group_name_H-M   'P 1'
#
loop_
_entity.id
_entity.type
_entity.pdbx_description
1 polymer ?
#
loop_
_entity_poly.entity_id
_entity_poly.type
_entity_poly.pdbx_seq_one_letter_code
_entity_poly.pdbx_strand_id
1 'polypeptide(L)'
;MPSPLSSCAVCGRPTTSRCSGCANAGGPSIFFCSPEHQKLVWHNHKFVCREKSARFIALPLTDAEFARIDDYAERGRVSETATPGDESYRVRANLFEDMLAGCERDQLKCAILPSLRDPARTAQPSCQDWLHRLRLMIALTYGSHRGKSFQDCWPGSPWVFVAVLQNTVYAHWIDELGAAVAAELLERNSLVRFAHHVLIFYTLACLKDSSTNIQDSWVKTSFEAMIASINDDVMYTAETALHAPEMVGRIFRKLKAVRV
;
A
#
# COMPACT_ATOMS: atom_id res chain seq x y z
N MET A 1 24.55 16.68 1.80
CA MET A 1 23.38 16.56 2.69
C MET A 1 23.39 15.15 3.29
N PRO A 2 23.02 14.94 4.56
CA PRO A 2 22.91 13.59 5.12
C PRO A 2 21.92 12.78 4.27
N SER A 3 22.22 11.50 4.05
CA SER A 3 21.32 10.61 3.31
C SER A 3 19.94 10.62 4.00
N PRO A 4 18.82 10.72 3.26
CA PRO A 4 17.46 10.71 3.83
C PRO A 4 17.20 9.48 4.72
N LEU A 5 18.04 8.46 4.60
CA LEU A 5 18.01 7.19 5.33
C LEU A 5 18.63 7.24 6.73
N SER A 6 19.06 8.39 7.23
CA SER A 6 19.44 8.61 8.64
C SER A 6 18.69 9.79 9.25
N SER A 7 17.44 9.95 8.82
CA SER A 7 16.55 11.02 9.28
C SER A 7 15.26 10.44 9.86
N CYS A 8 14.64 11.18 10.77
CA CYS A 8 13.39 10.76 11.37
C CYS A 8 12.29 10.64 10.31
N ALA A 9 11.65 9.48 10.21
CA ALA A 9 10.58 9.20 9.24
C ALA A 9 9.31 10.07 9.41
N VAL A 10 9.23 10.84 10.50
CA VAL A 10 8.12 11.77 10.80
C VAL A 10 8.50 13.21 10.48
N CYS A 11 9.63 13.70 10.98
CA CYS A 11 9.97 15.13 10.95
C CYS A 11 11.25 15.48 10.18
N GLY A 12 11.98 14.47 9.68
CA GLY A 12 13.22 14.67 8.91
C GLY A 12 14.44 15.12 9.71
N ARG A 13 14.31 15.34 11.03
CA ARG A 13 15.48 15.66 11.88
C ARG A 13 16.51 14.52 11.79
N PRO A 14 17.81 14.82 11.60
CA PRO A 14 18.86 13.82 11.58
C PRO A 14 18.84 12.98 12.86
N THR A 15 19.00 11.67 12.73
CA THR A 15 19.05 10.76 13.87
C THR A 15 19.69 9.43 13.50
N THR A 16 20.40 8.83 14.45
CA THR A 16 20.92 7.46 14.35
C THR A 16 20.04 6.46 15.09
N SER A 17 18.99 6.92 15.76
CA SER A 17 18.07 6.10 16.55
C SER A 17 17.13 5.32 15.63
N ARG A 18 17.46 4.03 15.45
CA ARG A 18 16.65 3.07 14.69
C ARG A 18 15.54 2.49 15.56
N CYS A 19 14.44 2.11 14.92
CA CYS A 19 13.44 1.26 15.55
C CYS A 19 14.07 -0.08 15.93
N SER A 20 14.17 -0.35 17.24
CA SER A 20 14.75 -1.60 17.76
C SER A 20 13.97 -2.83 17.29
N GLY A 21 12.65 -2.73 17.17
CA GLY A 21 11.81 -3.82 16.66
C GLY A 21 12.17 -4.22 15.23
N CYS A 22 12.33 -3.25 14.32
CA CYS A 22 12.75 -3.53 12.95
C CYS A 22 14.19 -4.03 12.89
N ALA A 23 15.09 -3.40 13.66
CA ALA A 23 16.51 -3.78 13.66
C ALA A 23 16.72 -5.22 14.15
N ASN A 24 16.09 -5.61 15.26
CA ASN A 24 16.28 -6.92 15.88
C ASN A 24 15.74 -8.07 15.03
N ALA A 25 14.73 -7.83 14.21
CA ALA A 25 14.15 -8.83 13.33
C ALA A 25 14.78 -8.85 11.93
N GLY A 26 15.87 -8.09 11.71
CA GLY A 26 16.54 -8.03 10.40
C GLY A 26 15.75 -7.25 9.34
N GLY A 27 14.80 -6.42 9.76
CA GLY A 27 14.00 -5.56 8.89
C GLY A 27 14.72 -4.28 8.46
N PRO A 28 14.01 -3.41 7.72
CA PRO A 28 14.59 -2.18 7.19
C PRO A 28 14.97 -1.19 8.29
N SER A 29 15.91 -0.30 7.98
CA SER A 29 16.32 0.77 8.88
C SER A 29 15.28 1.89 8.89
N ILE A 30 14.37 1.85 9.85
CA ILE A 30 13.40 2.93 10.11
C ILE A 30 13.87 3.76 11.30
N PHE A 31 13.94 5.08 11.15
CA PHE A 31 14.54 5.99 12.12
C PHE A 31 13.52 6.93 12.76
N PHE A 32 13.69 7.18 14.07
CA PHE A 32 12.86 8.11 14.83
C PHE A 32 13.74 8.95 15.75
N CYS A 33 13.64 10.28 15.67
CA CYS A 33 14.47 11.16 16.50
C CYS A 33 14.05 11.19 17.99
N SER A 34 12.88 10.65 18.32
CA SER A 34 12.42 10.51 19.71
C SER A 34 11.36 9.39 19.84
N PRO A 35 11.16 8.84 21.06
CA PRO A 35 10.10 7.86 21.33
C PRO A 35 8.70 8.40 21.04
N GLU A 36 8.47 9.70 21.17
CA GLU A 36 7.18 10.35 20.91
C GLU A 36 6.81 10.26 19.43
N HIS A 37 7.76 10.49 18.52
CA HIS A 37 7.54 10.31 17.08
C HIS A 37 7.32 8.85 16.70
N GLN A 38 7.99 7.91 17.37
CA GLN A 38 7.71 6.49 17.16
C GLN A 38 6.29 6.14 17.65
N LYS A 39 5.90 6.58 18.84
CA LYS A 39 4.57 6.36 19.42
C LYS A 39 3.46 6.96 18.55
N LEU A 40 3.69 8.14 17.98
CA LEU A 40 2.75 8.84 17.11
C LEU A 40 2.28 7.97 15.94
N VAL A 41 3.21 7.22 15.33
CA VAL A 41 2.90 6.37 14.17
C VAL A 41 2.81 4.88 14.53
N TRP A 42 2.97 4.54 15.81
CA TRP A 42 3.01 3.15 16.29
C TRP A 42 1.73 2.38 15.97
N HIS A 43 0.58 3.05 15.94
CA HIS A 43 -0.72 2.43 15.67
C HIS A 43 -0.68 1.56 14.40
N ASN A 44 -0.11 2.08 13.30
CA ASN A 44 0.02 1.34 12.05
C ASN A 44 1.41 0.69 11.89
N HIS A 45 2.48 1.35 12.34
CA HIS A 45 3.83 0.81 12.21
C HIS A 45 4.00 -0.54 12.92
N LYS A 46 3.32 -0.76 14.07
CA LYS A 46 3.40 -2.02 14.81
C LYS A 46 3.01 -3.26 14.00
N PHE A 47 2.21 -3.09 12.95
CA PHE A 47 1.74 -4.22 12.13
C PHE A 47 2.79 -4.73 11.16
N VAL A 48 3.80 -3.93 10.86
CA VAL A 48 4.94 -4.30 10.01
C VAL A 48 6.26 -4.32 10.78
N CYS A 49 6.25 -3.96 12.06
CA CYS A 49 7.43 -3.94 12.91
C CYS A 49 7.68 -5.31 13.57
N ARG A 50 8.84 -5.47 14.21
CA ARG A 50 9.28 -6.66 14.97
C ARG A 50 9.37 -7.88 14.06
N GLU A 51 8.86 -9.03 14.48
CA GLU A 51 8.86 -10.30 13.73
C GLU A 51 8.34 -10.16 12.28
N LYS A 52 7.55 -9.12 12.00
CA LYS A 52 6.96 -8.80 10.69
C LYS A 52 7.78 -7.79 9.87
N SER A 53 8.97 -7.42 10.34
CA SER A 53 9.78 -6.38 9.70
C SER A 53 10.73 -6.91 8.64
N ALA A 54 11.08 -8.19 8.67
CA ALA A 54 11.86 -8.82 7.59
C ALA A 54 11.01 -9.14 6.35
N ARG A 55 9.69 -9.27 6.52
CA ARG A 55 8.75 -9.59 5.45
C ARG A 55 7.46 -8.84 5.69
N PHE A 56 6.99 -8.11 4.69
CA PHE A 56 5.69 -7.46 4.78
C PHE A 56 4.58 -8.53 4.78
N ILE A 57 3.94 -8.73 5.93
CA ILE A 57 2.80 -9.64 6.11
C ILE A 57 1.57 -8.77 6.36
N ALA A 58 0.75 -8.61 5.33
CA ALA A 58 -0.51 -7.91 5.42
C ALA A 58 -1.46 -8.66 6.37
N LEU A 59 -2.22 -7.92 7.16
CA LEU A 59 -3.18 -8.52 8.08
C LEU A 59 -4.32 -9.24 7.33
N PRO A 60 -5.02 -10.17 8.00
CA PRO A 60 -6.27 -10.73 7.52
C PRO A 60 -7.27 -9.66 7.06
N LEU A 61 -8.21 -10.06 6.21
CA LEU A 61 -9.31 -9.19 5.81
C LEU A 61 -10.12 -8.78 7.05
N THR A 62 -10.36 -7.48 7.17
CA THR A 62 -11.35 -6.96 8.10
C THR A 62 -12.76 -7.35 7.65
N ASP A 63 -13.74 -7.35 8.56
CA ASP A 63 -15.13 -7.64 8.21
C ASP A 63 -15.67 -6.70 7.13
N ALA A 64 -15.25 -5.43 7.16
CA ALA A 64 -15.63 -4.44 6.14
C ALA A 64 -14.97 -4.72 4.78
N GLU A 65 -13.71 -5.16 4.75
CA GLU A 65 -13.06 -5.58 3.49
C GLU A 65 -13.73 -6.85 2.95
N PHE A 66 -13.97 -7.84 3.80
CA PHE A 66 -14.63 -9.09 3.43
C PHE A 66 -16.02 -8.84 2.86
N ALA A 67 -16.88 -8.07 3.56
CA ALA A 67 -18.24 -7.79 3.12
C ALA A 67 -18.27 -7.09 1.75
N ARG A 68 -17.30 -6.20 1.49
CA ARG A 68 -17.17 -5.56 0.17
C ARG A 68 -16.79 -6.58 -0.89
N ILE A 69 -15.78 -7.42 -0.63
CA ILE A 69 -15.32 -8.41 -1.61
C ILE A 69 -16.43 -9.43 -1.91
N ASP A 70 -17.15 -9.86 -0.88
CA ASP A 70 -18.28 -10.77 -0.98
C ASP A 70 -19.42 -10.17 -1.81
N ASP A 71 -19.79 -8.91 -1.53
CA ASP A 71 -20.78 -8.15 -2.33
C ASP A 71 -20.36 -8.05 -3.81
N TYR A 72 -19.07 -7.84 -4.10
CA TYR A 72 -18.55 -7.87 -5.47
C TYR A 72 -18.69 -9.25 -6.12
N ALA A 73 -18.33 -10.31 -5.39
CA ALA A 73 -18.40 -11.68 -5.87
C ALA A 73 -19.86 -12.14 -6.10
N GLU A 74 -20.82 -11.63 -5.33
CA GLU A 74 -22.26 -11.86 -5.52
C GLU A 74 -22.82 -11.09 -6.72
N ARG A 75 -22.47 -9.80 -6.85
CA ARG A 75 -23.02 -8.94 -7.93
C ARG A 75 -22.53 -9.32 -9.31
N GLY A 76 -21.37 -9.97 -9.41
CA GLY A 76 -21.14 -11.06 -10.34
C GLY A 76 -21.64 -10.91 -11.79
N ARG A 77 -21.50 -9.73 -12.38
CA ARG A 77 -21.52 -9.35 -13.81
C ARG A 77 -21.87 -7.86 -13.81
N VAL A 78 -21.18 -7.06 -14.61
CA VAL A 78 -21.76 -5.78 -15.03
C VAL A 78 -23.12 -6.14 -15.61
N SER A 79 -24.21 -5.71 -14.97
CA SER A 79 -25.51 -5.84 -15.60
C SER A 79 -25.39 -5.23 -17.00
N GLU A 80 -25.77 -5.94 -18.05
CA GLU A 80 -25.80 -5.40 -19.43
C GLU A 80 -26.61 -4.10 -19.51
N THR A 81 -27.39 -3.80 -18.47
CA THR A 81 -28.15 -2.57 -18.27
C THR A 81 -27.35 -1.39 -17.68
N ALA A 82 -26.04 -1.51 -17.46
CA ALA A 82 -25.22 -0.40 -16.98
C ALA A 82 -25.23 0.74 -18.02
N THR A 83 -25.75 1.90 -17.62
CA THR A 83 -25.90 3.07 -18.50
C THR A 83 -24.55 3.45 -19.13
N PRO A 84 -24.51 3.84 -20.43
CA PRO A 84 -23.29 4.18 -21.18
C PRO A 84 -22.38 5.29 -20.60
N GLY A 85 -22.72 5.91 -19.47
CA GLY A 85 -21.87 6.86 -18.76
C GLY A 85 -20.95 6.25 -17.69
N ASP A 86 -21.08 4.96 -17.38
CA ASP A 86 -20.28 4.30 -16.33
C ASP A 86 -19.11 3.48 -16.90
N GLU A 87 -18.38 4.07 -17.85
CA GLU A 87 -17.22 3.45 -18.49
C GLU A 87 -16.12 3.09 -17.46
N SER A 88 -16.03 3.87 -16.38
CA SER A 88 -15.18 3.55 -15.22
C SER A 88 -15.58 2.23 -14.55
N TYR A 89 -16.87 1.91 -14.43
CA TYR A 89 -17.31 0.64 -13.86
C TYR A 89 -16.99 -0.56 -14.77
N ARG A 90 -17.17 -0.43 -16.09
CA ARG A 90 -16.82 -1.51 -17.05
C ARG A 90 -15.34 -1.85 -17.03
N VAL A 91 -14.45 -0.85 -17.03
CA VAL A 91 -12.99 -1.08 -16.92
C VAL A 91 -12.64 -1.78 -15.61
N ARG A 92 -13.29 -1.42 -14.50
CA ARG A 92 -13.06 -2.03 -13.19
C ARG A 92 -13.55 -3.47 -13.10
N ALA A 93 -14.66 -3.80 -13.75
CA ALA A 93 -15.16 -5.17 -13.80
C ALA A 93 -14.27 -6.08 -14.66
N ASN A 94 -13.75 -5.59 -15.79
CA ASN A 94 -12.79 -6.35 -16.59
C ASN A 94 -11.49 -6.61 -15.81
N LEU A 95 -10.96 -5.59 -15.12
CA LEU A 95 -9.81 -5.75 -14.22
C LEU A 95 -10.07 -6.77 -13.10
N PHE A 96 -11.30 -6.84 -12.59
CA PHE A 96 -11.68 -7.84 -11.59
C PHE A 96 -11.62 -9.26 -12.15
N GLU A 97 -12.21 -9.48 -13.32
CA GLU A 97 -12.17 -10.80 -13.98
C GLU A 97 -10.73 -11.18 -14.37
N ASP A 98 -9.91 -10.22 -14.83
CA ASP A 98 -8.48 -10.45 -15.11
C ASP A 98 -7.69 -10.79 -13.84
N MET A 99 -7.99 -10.13 -12.72
CA MET A 99 -7.36 -10.42 -11.43
C MET A 99 -7.77 -11.78 -10.85
N LEU A 100 -8.98 -12.21 -11.15
CA LEU A 100 -9.51 -13.54 -10.83
C LEU A 100 -9.19 -14.58 -11.90
N ALA A 101 -8.43 -14.25 -12.95
CA ALA A 101 -8.13 -15.19 -14.02
C ALA A 101 -7.58 -16.51 -13.47
N GLY A 102 -8.28 -17.61 -13.75
CA GLY A 102 -7.95 -18.95 -13.23
C GLY A 102 -8.54 -19.28 -11.86
N CYS A 103 -9.44 -18.45 -11.30
CA CYS A 103 -10.16 -18.71 -10.06
C CYS A 103 -11.67 -18.59 -10.27
N GLU A 104 -12.38 -19.70 -10.09
CA GLU A 104 -13.85 -19.73 -10.10
C GLU A 104 -14.42 -18.94 -8.92
N ARG A 105 -15.56 -18.25 -9.11
CA ARG A 105 -16.18 -17.45 -8.03
C ARG A 105 -16.53 -18.29 -6.81
N ASP A 106 -16.98 -19.53 -7.02
CA ASP A 106 -17.27 -20.45 -5.92
C ASP A 106 -16.00 -20.82 -5.16
N GLN A 107 -14.87 -20.97 -5.86
CA GLN A 107 -13.58 -21.19 -5.22
C GLN A 107 -13.15 -19.95 -4.41
N LEU A 108 -13.32 -18.75 -4.96
CA LEU A 108 -13.06 -17.51 -4.26
C LEU A 108 -13.87 -17.46 -2.94
N LYS A 109 -15.19 -17.62 -3.01
CA LYS A 109 -16.08 -17.51 -1.85
C LYS A 109 -15.89 -18.61 -0.82
N CYS A 110 -15.82 -19.87 -1.25
CA CYS A 110 -15.87 -21.00 -0.34
C CYS A 110 -14.50 -21.42 0.20
N ALA A 111 -13.42 -21.20 -0.55
CA ALA A 111 -12.08 -21.64 -0.17
C ALA A 111 -11.16 -20.46 0.16
N ILE A 112 -11.12 -19.45 -0.70
CA ILE A 112 -10.12 -18.39 -0.59
C ILE A 112 -10.51 -17.38 0.49
N LEU A 113 -11.67 -16.71 0.39
CA LEU A 113 -12.04 -15.65 1.34
C LEU A 113 -12.05 -16.09 2.82
N PRO A 114 -12.53 -17.28 3.19
CA PRO A 114 -12.43 -17.76 4.57
C PRO A 114 -10.98 -17.90 5.03
N SER A 115 -10.08 -18.37 4.15
CA SER A 115 -8.66 -18.52 4.47
C SER A 115 -7.97 -17.17 4.73
N LEU A 116 -8.43 -16.09 4.09
CA LEU A 116 -7.86 -14.76 4.24
C LEU A 116 -8.32 -14.02 5.51
N ARG A 117 -9.27 -14.59 6.25
CA ARG A 117 -9.67 -14.12 7.59
C ARG A 117 -8.92 -14.84 8.71
N ASP A 118 -8.25 -15.95 8.41
CA ASP A 118 -7.52 -16.75 9.39
C ASP A 118 -6.07 -16.22 9.57
N PRO A 119 -5.71 -15.68 10.75
CA PRO A 119 -4.35 -15.22 11.03
C PRO A 119 -3.27 -16.27 10.79
N ALA A 120 -3.55 -17.55 11.04
CA ALA A 120 -2.57 -18.63 10.87
C ALA A 120 -2.26 -18.89 9.39
N ARG A 121 -3.26 -18.72 8.51
CA ARG A 121 -3.13 -18.93 7.07
C ARG A 121 -2.57 -17.72 6.35
N THR A 122 -2.93 -16.51 6.80
CA THR A 122 -2.52 -15.28 6.11
C THR A 122 -1.01 -15.10 6.02
N ALA A 123 -0.20 -15.72 6.88
CA ALA A 123 1.25 -15.71 6.74
C ALA A 123 1.78 -16.47 5.49
N GLN A 124 0.97 -17.32 4.85
CA GLN A 124 1.36 -18.06 3.66
C GLN A 124 1.50 -17.13 2.44
N PRO A 125 2.51 -17.32 1.58
CA PRO A 125 2.72 -16.47 0.40
C PRO A 125 1.51 -16.36 -0.53
N SER A 126 0.81 -17.47 -0.78
CA SER A 126 -0.41 -17.48 -1.60
C SER A 126 -1.53 -16.63 -1.00
N CYS A 127 -1.72 -16.67 0.32
CA CYS A 127 -2.70 -15.83 1.00
C CYS A 127 -2.32 -14.34 0.93
N GLN A 128 -1.02 -14.03 1.02
CA GLN A 128 -0.54 -12.64 0.88
C GLN A 128 -0.77 -12.08 -0.52
N ASP A 129 -0.53 -12.87 -1.57
CA ASP A 129 -0.86 -12.49 -2.95
C ASP A 129 -2.36 -12.18 -3.10
N TRP A 130 -3.21 -13.09 -2.60
CA TRP A 130 -4.65 -12.88 -2.60
C TRP A 130 -5.10 -11.65 -1.81
N LEU A 131 -4.53 -11.42 -0.63
CA LEU A 131 -4.81 -10.22 0.17
C LEU A 131 -4.44 -8.95 -0.60
N HIS A 132 -3.29 -8.93 -1.27
CA HIS A 132 -2.84 -7.79 -2.06
C HIS A 132 -3.79 -7.51 -3.22
N ARG A 133 -4.11 -8.56 -4.02
CA ARG A 133 -5.06 -8.48 -5.13
C ARG A 133 -6.42 -7.97 -4.67
N LEU A 134 -7.04 -8.61 -3.68
CA LEU A 134 -8.39 -8.22 -3.25
C LEU A 134 -8.44 -6.80 -2.67
N ARG A 135 -7.36 -6.33 -2.02
CA ARG A 135 -7.26 -4.95 -1.56
C ARG A 135 -7.10 -3.96 -2.71
N LEU A 136 -6.35 -4.31 -3.75
CA LEU A 136 -6.29 -3.52 -4.97
C LEU A 136 -7.67 -3.42 -5.62
N MET A 137 -8.43 -4.53 -5.65
CA MET A 137 -9.81 -4.52 -6.13
C MET A 137 -10.68 -3.56 -5.30
N ILE A 138 -10.64 -3.66 -3.96
CA ILE A 138 -11.36 -2.71 -3.08
C ILE A 138 -10.96 -1.28 -3.45
N ALA A 139 -9.69 -1.01 -3.70
CA ALA A 139 -9.26 0.32 -4.08
C ALA A 139 -9.82 0.82 -5.41
N LEU A 140 -9.85 -0.03 -6.44
CA LEU A 140 -10.43 0.31 -7.74
C LEU A 140 -11.91 0.65 -7.61
N THR A 141 -12.60 0.00 -6.68
CA THR A 141 -14.04 0.21 -6.49
C THR A 141 -14.38 1.56 -5.87
N TYR A 142 -13.41 2.20 -5.23
CA TYR A 142 -13.58 3.59 -4.82
C TYR A 142 -13.63 4.51 -6.05
N GLY A 143 -14.73 5.26 -6.17
CA GLY A 143 -14.96 6.19 -7.28
C GLY A 143 -14.02 7.39 -7.27
N SER A 144 -14.10 8.23 -8.31
CA SER A 144 -13.31 9.47 -8.41
C SER A 144 -13.42 10.30 -7.12
N HIS A 145 -12.27 10.55 -6.51
CA HIS A 145 -12.12 11.12 -5.17
C HIS A 145 -12.02 12.64 -5.12
N ARG A 146 -12.20 13.30 -6.27
CA ARG A 146 -11.88 14.71 -6.42
C ARG A 146 -12.64 15.57 -5.40
N GLY A 147 -11.90 16.19 -4.49
CA GLY A 147 -12.43 17.15 -3.51
C GLY A 147 -12.89 16.56 -2.18
N LYS A 148 -12.75 15.25 -1.95
CA LYS A 148 -13.04 14.60 -0.66
C LYS A 148 -11.82 14.69 0.30
N SER A 149 -12.06 14.53 1.60
CA SER A 149 -11.02 14.47 2.64
C SER A 149 -10.12 13.24 2.47
N PHE A 150 -8.97 13.19 3.14
CA PHE A 150 -8.09 12.02 3.04
C PHE A 150 -8.78 10.73 3.51
N GLN A 151 -9.53 10.82 4.61
CA GLN A 151 -10.28 9.68 5.16
C GLN A 151 -11.44 9.26 4.25
N ASP A 152 -12.11 10.22 3.59
CA ASP A 152 -13.20 9.93 2.65
C ASP A 152 -12.72 9.36 1.32
N CYS A 153 -11.46 9.63 0.95
CA CYS A 153 -10.85 9.06 -0.24
C CYS A 153 -10.28 7.67 -0.02
N TRP A 154 -9.87 7.39 1.22
CA TRP A 154 -9.37 6.10 1.62
C TRP A 154 -10.22 5.53 2.77
N PRO A 155 -11.55 5.34 2.59
CA PRO A 155 -12.41 4.82 3.66
C PRO A 155 -12.22 3.31 3.85
N GLY A 156 -11.06 2.79 3.46
CA GLY A 156 -10.62 1.42 3.63
C GLY A 156 -9.60 1.29 4.76
N SER A 157 -9.04 0.11 4.89
CA SER A 157 -7.97 -0.13 5.83
C SER A 157 -6.67 0.54 5.35
N PRO A 158 -5.70 0.82 6.25
CA PRO A 158 -4.34 1.20 5.85
C PRO A 158 -3.71 0.21 4.86
N TRP A 159 -4.17 -1.03 4.82
CA TRP A 159 -3.69 -2.07 3.91
C TRP A 159 -4.18 -1.90 2.49
N VAL A 160 -5.41 -1.39 2.30
CA VAL A 160 -5.89 -0.99 0.96
C VAL A 160 -5.00 0.11 0.41
N PHE A 161 -4.66 1.10 1.25
CA PHE A 161 -3.75 2.18 0.86
C PHE A 161 -2.35 1.68 0.48
N VAL A 162 -1.77 0.78 1.30
CA VAL A 162 -0.49 0.13 0.98
C VAL A 162 -0.56 -0.64 -0.34
N ALA A 163 -1.60 -1.45 -0.55
CA ALA A 163 -1.77 -2.24 -1.76
C ALA A 163 -1.81 -1.35 -3.01
N VAL A 164 -2.51 -0.21 -2.99
CA VAL A 164 -2.54 0.71 -4.12
C VAL A 164 -1.18 1.29 -4.45
N LEU A 165 -0.46 1.77 -3.44
CA LEU A 165 0.82 2.40 -3.68
C LEU A 165 1.87 1.38 -4.13
N GLN A 166 1.90 0.19 -3.51
CA GLN A 166 2.76 -0.91 -3.97
C GLN A 166 2.42 -1.34 -5.40
N ASN A 167 1.14 -1.51 -5.74
CA ASN A 167 0.73 -1.85 -7.10
C ASN A 167 1.09 -0.74 -8.09
N THR A 168 1.06 0.53 -7.70
CA THR A 168 1.50 1.64 -8.56
C THR A 168 2.99 1.54 -8.89
N VAL A 169 3.81 1.15 -7.90
CA VAL A 169 5.24 0.87 -8.11
C VAL A 169 5.42 -0.35 -9.02
N TYR A 170 4.76 -1.47 -8.71
CA TYR A 170 4.86 -2.69 -9.50
C TYR A 170 4.38 -2.53 -10.95
N ALA A 171 3.23 -1.89 -11.18
CA ALA A 171 2.67 -1.69 -12.51
C ALA A 171 3.60 -0.85 -13.39
N HIS A 172 4.14 0.25 -12.84
CA HIS A 172 5.12 1.05 -13.56
C HIS A 172 6.36 0.22 -13.94
N TRP A 173 6.77 -0.68 -13.07
CA TRP A 173 7.90 -1.57 -13.33
C TRP A 173 7.63 -2.71 -14.30
N ILE A 174 6.42 -3.25 -14.32
CA ILE A 174 6.01 -4.20 -15.35
C ILE A 174 6.05 -3.53 -16.72
N ASP A 175 5.52 -2.32 -16.83
CA ASP A 175 5.47 -1.57 -18.09
C ASP A 175 6.88 -1.31 -18.65
N GLU A 176 7.83 -0.96 -17.79
CA GLU A 176 9.18 -0.51 -18.21
C GLU A 176 10.23 -1.64 -18.24
N LEU A 177 10.15 -2.62 -17.33
CA LEU A 177 11.19 -3.65 -17.13
C LEU A 177 10.74 -5.05 -17.52
N GLY A 178 9.46 -5.22 -17.85
CA GLY A 178 8.87 -6.50 -18.24
C GLY A 178 8.43 -7.39 -17.07
N ALA A 179 7.55 -8.33 -17.36
CA ALA A 179 6.86 -9.16 -16.37
C ALA A 179 7.80 -10.04 -15.52
N ALA A 180 8.94 -10.48 -16.07
CA ALA A 180 9.89 -11.34 -15.35
C ALA A 180 10.57 -10.63 -14.18
N VAL A 181 11.01 -9.38 -14.38
CA VAL A 181 11.65 -8.55 -13.34
C VAL A 181 10.64 -8.24 -12.23
N ALA A 182 9.40 -7.89 -12.61
CA ALA A 182 8.34 -7.63 -11.65
C ALA A 182 7.98 -8.87 -10.81
N ALA A 183 7.95 -10.06 -11.40
CA ALA A 183 7.71 -11.31 -10.69
C ALA A 183 8.79 -11.57 -9.61
N GLU A 184 10.07 -11.36 -9.95
CA GLU A 184 11.18 -11.49 -9.00
C GLU A 184 11.06 -10.50 -7.82
N LEU A 185 10.62 -9.28 -8.07
CA LEU A 185 10.44 -8.25 -7.05
C LEU A 185 9.26 -8.52 -6.12
N LEU A 186 8.17 -9.08 -6.67
CA LEU A 186 7.01 -9.58 -5.93
C LEU A 186 7.41 -10.77 -5.06
N GLU A 187 8.15 -11.75 -5.60
CA GLU A 187 8.64 -12.91 -4.85
C GLU A 187 9.56 -12.53 -3.68
N ARG A 188 10.40 -11.51 -3.89
CA ARG A 188 11.31 -11.00 -2.84
C ARG A 188 10.59 -10.21 -1.76
N ASN A 189 9.30 -9.92 -1.91
CA ASN A 189 8.56 -9.03 -1.05
C ASN A 189 9.32 -7.70 -0.85
N SER A 190 9.97 -7.23 -1.94
CA SER A 190 11.09 -6.28 -1.90
C SER A 190 10.71 -4.93 -1.30
N LEU A 191 9.44 -4.53 -1.37
CA LEU A 191 8.93 -3.25 -0.92
C LEU A 191 8.65 -3.17 0.60
N VAL A 192 9.43 -3.86 1.45
CA VAL A 192 9.21 -3.87 2.89
C VAL A 192 9.43 -2.49 3.50
N ARG A 193 10.53 -1.80 3.14
CA ARG A 193 10.82 -0.45 3.66
C ARG A 193 9.78 0.53 3.15
N PHE A 194 9.45 0.44 1.87
CA PHE A 194 8.39 1.22 1.26
C PHE A 194 7.07 1.06 2.01
N ALA A 195 6.63 -0.16 2.28
CA ALA A 195 5.40 -0.40 3.01
C ALA A 195 5.42 0.19 4.43
N HIS A 196 6.56 0.15 5.13
CA HIS A 196 6.70 0.83 6.41
C HIS A 196 6.48 2.34 6.28
N HIS A 197 7.12 2.98 5.30
CA HIS A 197 6.97 4.42 5.09
C HIS A 197 5.57 4.79 4.58
N VAL A 198 4.92 3.95 3.78
CA VAL A 198 3.52 4.14 3.38
C VAL A 198 2.60 4.17 4.61
N LEU A 199 2.77 3.25 5.56
CA LEU A 199 1.97 3.23 6.80
C LEU A 199 2.25 4.43 7.70
N ILE A 200 3.49 4.88 7.78
CA ILE A 200 3.87 6.10 8.53
C ILE A 200 3.20 7.31 7.88
N PHE A 201 3.34 7.46 6.55
CA PHE A 201 2.72 8.54 5.78
C PHE A 201 1.20 8.54 5.94
N TYR A 202 0.55 7.39 5.74
CA TYR A 202 -0.89 7.21 5.93
C TYR A 202 -1.34 7.67 7.32
N THR A 203 -0.60 7.28 8.36
CA THR A 203 -0.93 7.67 9.74
C THR A 203 -0.87 9.18 9.92
N LEU A 204 0.19 9.84 9.42
CA LEU A 204 0.34 11.28 9.54
C LEU A 204 -0.71 12.04 8.72
N ALA A 205 -1.05 11.56 7.52
CA ALA A 205 -2.09 12.14 6.68
C ALA A 205 -3.48 12.04 7.37
N CYS A 206 -3.84 10.87 7.92
CA CYS A 206 -5.08 10.71 8.67
C CYS A 206 -5.13 11.58 9.93
N LEU A 207 -4.01 11.65 10.67
CA LEU A 207 -3.91 12.50 11.86
C LEU A 207 -4.06 13.97 11.48
N LYS A 208 -3.43 14.41 10.38
CA LYS A 208 -3.54 15.78 9.87
C LYS A 208 -4.98 16.16 9.50
N ASP A 209 -5.70 15.24 8.87
CA ASP A 209 -7.11 15.43 8.49
C ASP A 209 -8.01 15.57 9.73
N SER A 210 -7.70 14.83 10.79
CA SER A 210 -8.47 14.83 12.06
C SER A 210 -8.01 15.86 13.12
N SER A 211 -6.82 16.44 12.99
CA SER A 211 -6.18 17.24 14.05
C SER A 211 -5.28 18.34 13.49
N THR A 212 -5.30 19.52 14.12
CA THR A 212 -4.45 20.66 13.76
C THR A 212 -3.00 20.54 14.24
N ASN A 213 -2.66 19.55 15.06
CA ASN A 213 -1.34 19.46 15.71
C ASN A 213 -0.26 18.82 14.83
N ILE A 214 -0.63 18.26 13.67
CA ILE A 214 0.33 17.73 12.70
C ILE A 214 0.78 18.85 11.76
N GLN A 215 2.09 19.06 11.68
CA GLN A 215 2.68 20.07 10.78
C GLN A 215 2.68 19.56 9.33
N ASP A 216 2.39 20.44 8.36
CA ASP A 216 2.41 20.10 6.93
C ASP A 216 3.79 19.60 6.49
N SER A 217 4.84 20.18 7.09
CA SER A 217 6.22 19.76 6.90
C SER A 217 6.45 18.29 7.27
N TRP A 218 5.77 17.76 8.29
CA TRP A 218 5.92 16.36 8.71
C TRP A 218 5.27 15.41 7.68
N VAL A 219 4.08 15.77 7.18
CA VAL A 219 3.40 15.00 6.13
C VAL A 219 4.26 14.98 4.85
N LYS A 220 4.76 16.15 4.44
CA LYS A 220 5.67 16.28 3.28
C LYS A 220 6.93 15.45 3.45
N THR A 221 7.61 15.55 4.59
CA THR A 221 8.83 14.79 4.85
C THR A 221 8.58 13.30 4.90
N SER A 222 7.45 12.86 5.47
CA SER A 222 7.09 11.45 5.46
C SER A 222 6.83 10.93 4.05
N PHE A 223 6.18 11.73 3.20
CA PHE A 223 6.02 11.43 1.77
C PHE A 223 7.39 11.34 1.06
N GLU A 224 8.30 12.27 1.29
CA GLU A 224 9.65 12.24 0.72
C GLU A 224 10.41 10.99 1.17
N ALA A 225 10.32 10.61 2.44
CA ALA A 225 10.92 9.39 2.96
C ALA A 225 10.30 8.12 2.34
N MET A 226 8.99 8.13 2.09
CA MET A 226 8.29 7.05 1.37
C MET A 226 8.81 6.92 -0.07
N ILE A 227 8.93 8.02 -0.82
CA ILE A 227 9.49 7.97 -2.17
C ILE A 227 10.96 7.53 -2.15
N ALA A 228 11.77 8.06 -1.24
CA ALA A 228 13.17 7.70 -1.10
C ALA A 228 13.36 6.21 -0.79
N SER A 229 12.46 5.61 0.00
CA SER A 229 12.53 4.18 0.33
C SER A 229 12.30 3.26 -0.86
N ILE A 230 11.68 3.75 -1.95
CA ILE A 230 11.59 2.97 -3.19
C ILE A 230 13.01 2.70 -3.68
N ASN A 231 13.90 3.70 -3.73
CA ASN A 231 15.29 3.53 -4.20
C ASN A 231 16.13 2.52 -3.38
N ASP A 232 15.72 2.19 -2.15
CA ASP A 232 16.43 1.19 -1.34
C ASP A 232 15.92 -0.22 -1.61
N ASP A 233 14.61 -0.34 -1.80
CA ASP A 233 13.95 -1.61 -2.09
C ASP A 233 14.11 -1.99 -3.57
N VAL A 234 14.28 -0.96 -4.41
CA VAL A 234 14.49 -1.00 -5.84
C VAL A 234 15.94 -0.65 -6.14
N MET A 235 16.72 -1.63 -6.58
CA MET A 235 18.05 -1.36 -7.13
C MET A 235 17.90 -0.70 -8.52
N TYR A 236 17.74 0.62 -8.56
CA TYR A 236 17.73 1.36 -9.82
C TYR A 236 19.07 1.19 -10.56
N THR A 237 19.01 0.87 -11.84
CA THR A 237 20.16 1.00 -12.75
C THR A 237 20.16 2.42 -13.33
N ALA A 238 21.24 2.81 -14.01
CA ALA A 238 21.29 4.09 -14.70
C ALA A 238 20.15 4.26 -15.73
N GLU A 239 19.72 3.16 -16.35
CA GLU A 239 18.62 3.12 -17.32
C GLU A 239 17.26 3.26 -16.63
N THR A 240 17.01 2.51 -15.55
CA THR A 240 15.71 2.53 -14.87
C THR A 240 15.48 3.79 -14.04
N ALA A 241 16.55 4.48 -13.63
CA ALA A 241 16.47 5.75 -12.90
C ALA A 241 15.77 6.87 -13.70
N LEU A 242 15.81 6.83 -15.04
CA LEU A 242 15.15 7.81 -15.91
C LEU A 242 13.63 7.80 -15.78
N HIS A 243 13.05 6.66 -15.36
CA HIS A 243 11.60 6.48 -15.22
C HIS A 243 11.07 6.84 -13.83
N ALA A 244 11.96 6.99 -12.83
CA ALA A 244 11.57 7.32 -11.45
C ALA A 244 10.70 8.59 -11.34
N PRO A 245 10.96 9.71 -12.06
CA PRO A 245 10.08 10.87 -12.03
C PRO A 245 8.65 10.57 -12.50
N GLU A 246 8.48 9.70 -13.49
CA GLU A 246 7.15 9.33 -13.97
C GLU A 246 6.38 8.51 -12.94
N MET A 247 7.04 7.50 -12.33
CA MET A 247 6.48 6.71 -11.23
C MET A 247 6.02 7.59 -10.08
N VAL A 248 6.88 8.51 -9.63
CA VAL A 248 6.55 9.48 -8.57
C VAL A 248 5.39 10.36 -9.01
N GLY A 249 5.35 10.77 -10.28
CA GLY A 249 4.21 11.47 -10.86
C GLY A 249 2.91 10.66 -10.82
N ARG A 250 2.95 9.35 -11.10
CA ARG A 250 1.79 8.45 -10.99
C ARG A 250 1.29 8.36 -9.54
N ILE A 251 2.20 8.16 -8.57
CA ILE A 251 1.89 8.17 -7.13
C ILE A 251 1.28 9.51 -6.73
N PHE A 252 1.91 10.62 -7.10
CA PHE A 252 1.44 11.95 -6.76
C PHE A 252 0.07 12.25 -7.37
N ARG A 253 -0.23 11.83 -8.61
CA ARG A 253 -1.57 11.96 -9.19
C ARG A 253 -2.62 11.17 -8.41
N LYS A 254 -2.30 9.95 -7.96
CA LYS A 254 -3.17 9.15 -7.10
C LYS A 254 -3.42 9.84 -5.75
N LEU A 255 -2.39 10.48 -5.17
CA LEU A 255 -2.51 11.21 -3.92
C LEU A 255 -3.20 12.58 -4.09
N LYS A 256 -2.96 13.34 -5.16
CA LYS A 256 -3.59 14.65 -5.42
C LYS A 256 -5.07 14.54 -5.78
N ALA A 257 -5.52 13.36 -6.21
CA ALA A 257 -6.95 13.06 -6.25
C ALA A 257 -7.62 13.18 -4.87
N VAL A 258 -6.81 13.22 -3.81
CA VAL A 258 -7.18 13.32 -2.40
C VAL A 258 -6.66 14.66 -1.84
N ARG A 259 -7.44 15.33 -0.99
CA ARG A 259 -6.95 16.52 -0.26
C ARG A 259 -6.00 16.05 0.85
N VAL A 260 -4.72 15.88 0.51
CA VAL A 260 -3.63 15.70 1.48
C VAL A 260 -3.13 17.07 1.94
#